data_AF-B2ILG4-F1
#
_entry.id   AF-B2ILG4-F1
#
_cell.length_a   1.000
_cell.length_b   1.000
_cell.length_c   1.000
_cell.angle_alpha   90.00
_cell.angle_beta   90.00
_cell.angle_gamma   90.00
#
_symmetry.space_group_name_H-M   'P 1'
#
loop_
_entity.id
_entity.type
_entity.pdbx_description
1 polymer ?
#
loop_
_entity_poly.entity_id
_entity_poly.type
_entity_poly.pdbx_seq_one_letter_code
_entity_poly.pdbx_strand_id
1 'polypeptide(L)'
;MATAEEHLVEWLRDAHAMEQQAETMLSSFAGRVENYPDLKSRIERHLEETRQQVQIIRRCIVRRGGDTSTIKDLAAKFVAMTQGFGGVFAGDEVIKGSMASYSFEEVEIASYTVLIAAAEALGDHETRSACEAILAQEENMAQWLRAHLPEITTQYLRREAMHLEEQH
;
A
#
# COMPACT_ATOMS: atom_id res chain seq x y z
N MET A 1 9.89 0.96 30.03
CA MET A 1 10.29 1.30 28.66
C MET A 1 10.27 0.00 27.88
N ALA A 2 9.70 -0.01 26.69
CA ALA A 2 9.66 -1.22 25.88
C ALA A 2 11.08 -1.61 25.45
N THR A 3 11.35 -2.91 25.31
CA THR A 3 12.61 -3.44 24.79
C THR A 3 12.68 -3.25 23.27
N ALA A 4 13.88 -3.42 22.69
CA ALA A 4 14.04 -3.36 21.24
C ALA A 4 13.22 -4.48 20.55
N GLU A 5 13.14 -5.66 21.15
CA GLU A 5 12.31 -6.78 20.69
C GLU A 5 10.82 -6.44 20.73
N GLU A 6 10.34 -5.82 21.81
CA GLU A 6 8.95 -5.38 21.93
C GLU A 6 8.60 -4.35 20.85
N HIS A 7 9.48 -3.37 20.61
CA HIS A 7 9.31 -2.39 19.54
C HIS A 7 9.25 -3.02 18.15
N LEU A 8 10.13 -3.99 17.85
CA LEU A 8 10.08 -4.66 16.55
C LEU A 8 8.78 -5.47 16.36
N VAL A 9 8.29 -6.14 17.39
CA VAL A 9 6.99 -6.84 17.31
C VAL A 9 5.83 -5.85 17.12
N GLU A 10 5.87 -4.70 17.80
CA GLU A 10 4.90 -3.62 17.63
C GLU A 10 4.91 -3.08 16.20
N TRP A 11 6.07 -2.72 15.66
CA TRP A 11 6.18 -2.20 14.29
C TRP A 11 5.83 -3.23 13.21
N LEU A 12 6.11 -4.52 13.45
CA LEU A 12 5.64 -5.58 12.54
C LEU A 12 4.12 -5.71 12.55
N ARG A 13 3.46 -5.51 13.71
CA ARG A 13 1.99 -5.45 13.79
C ARG A 13 1.46 -4.23 13.06
N ASP A 14 2.17 -3.11 13.13
CA ASP A 14 1.82 -1.89 12.40
C ASP A 14 1.89 -2.10 10.90
N ALA A 15 2.98 -2.71 10.40
CA ALA A 15 3.10 -3.09 9.00
C ALA A 15 2.02 -4.09 8.58
N HIS A 16 1.70 -5.11 9.40
CA HIS A 16 0.61 -6.03 9.08
C HIS A 16 -0.75 -5.30 8.94
N ALA A 17 -1.02 -4.31 9.79
CA ALA A 17 -2.24 -3.51 9.71
C ALA A 17 -2.28 -2.65 8.44
N MET A 18 -1.15 -2.04 8.10
CA MET A 18 -0.93 -1.23 6.91
C MET A 18 -1.18 -2.04 5.64
N GLU A 19 -0.62 -3.25 5.55
CA GLU A 19 -0.78 -4.18 4.45
C GLU A 19 -2.25 -4.64 4.25
N GLN A 20 -2.98 -4.90 5.34
CA GLN A 20 -4.42 -5.19 5.24
C GLN A 20 -5.23 -3.99 4.75
N GLN A 21 -4.80 -2.77 5.09
CA GLN A 21 -5.41 -1.55 4.59
C GLN A 21 -5.06 -1.32 3.10
N ALA A 22 -3.82 -1.59 2.69
CA ALA A 22 -3.39 -1.58 1.30
C ALA A 22 -4.23 -2.56 0.46
N GLU A 23 -4.41 -3.81 0.93
CA GLU A 23 -5.25 -4.81 0.26
C GLU A 23 -6.68 -4.28 0.02
N THR A 24 -7.28 -3.69 1.06
CA THR A 24 -8.62 -3.11 0.98
C THR A 24 -8.67 -1.95 -0.02
N MET A 25 -7.69 -1.05 0.03
CA MET A 25 -7.58 0.10 -0.87
C MET A 25 -7.42 -0.35 -2.33
N LEU A 26 -6.47 -1.25 -2.60
CA LEU A 26 -6.15 -1.77 -3.94
C LEU A 26 -7.32 -2.55 -4.52
N SER A 27 -7.96 -3.43 -3.74
CA SER A 27 -9.14 -4.17 -4.20
C SER A 27 -10.30 -3.24 -4.57
N SER A 28 -10.50 -2.19 -3.76
CA SER A 28 -11.51 -1.16 -3.98
C SER A 28 -11.19 -0.36 -5.24
N PHE A 29 -9.94 0.05 -5.42
CA PHE A 29 -9.49 0.83 -6.57
C PHE A 29 -9.54 0.03 -7.88
N ALA A 30 -9.02 -1.21 -7.89
CA ALA A 30 -9.08 -2.11 -9.05
C ALA A 30 -10.50 -2.30 -9.61
N GLY A 31 -11.49 -2.36 -8.71
CA GLY A 31 -12.91 -2.49 -9.08
C GLY A 31 -13.49 -1.26 -9.77
N ARG A 32 -12.87 -0.08 -9.62
CA ARG A 32 -13.35 1.21 -10.17
C ARG A 32 -12.49 1.73 -11.32
N VAL A 33 -11.29 1.19 -11.54
CA VAL A 33 -10.46 1.55 -12.69
C VAL A 33 -11.11 1.01 -13.97
N GLU A 34 -11.66 1.93 -14.78
CA GLU A 34 -12.26 1.63 -16.07
C GLU A 34 -11.55 2.34 -17.21
N ASN A 35 -11.30 1.61 -18.30
CA ASN A 35 -10.64 2.10 -19.52
C ASN A 35 -9.16 2.53 -19.35
N TYR A 36 -8.51 2.06 -18.28
CA TYR A 36 -7.05 2.12 -18.08
C TYR A 36 -6.52 0.70 -17.85
N PRO A 37 -6.40 -0.13 -18.91
CA PRO A 37 -6.09 -1.56 -18.78
C PRO A 37 -4.73 -1.81 -18.12
N ASP A 38 -3.72 -1.00 -18.42
CA ASP A 38 -2.37 -1.17 -17.85
C ASP A 38 -2.34 -0.83 -16.36
N LEU A 39 -3.00 0.27 -15.95
CA LEU A 39 -3.18 0.62 -14.54
C LEU A 39 -3.94 -0.48 -13.79
N LYS A 40 -5.06 -0.95 -14.35
CA LYS A 40 -5.86 -2.01 -13.74
C LYS A 40 -5.02 -3.28 -13.54
N SER A 41 -4.32 -3.72 -14.58
CA SER A 41 -3.47 -4.92 -14.52
C SER A 41 -2.34 -4.77 -13.49
N ARG A 42 -1.71 -3.58 -13.40
CA ARG A 42 -0.67 -3.34 -12.40
C ARG A 42 -1.21 -3.38 -10.97
N ILE A 43 -2.36 -2.75 -10.72
CA ILE A 43 -3.01 -2.74 -9.39
C ILE A 43 -3.46 -4.15 -9.00
N GLU A 44 -4.04 -4.92 -9.91
CA GLU A 44 -4.46 -6.31 -9.65
C GLU A 44 -3.25 -7.21 -9.34
N ARG A 45 -2.13 -7.03 -10.04
CA ARG A 45 -0.87 -7.73 -9.71
C ARG A 45 -0.38 -7.33 -8.33
N HIS A 46 -0.37 -6.03 -8.03
CA HIS A 46 0.12 -5.55 -6.76
C HIS A 46 -0.76 -6.02 -5.59
N LEU A 47 -2.07 -6.06 -5.76
CA LEU A 47 -2.99 -6.64 -4.78
C LEU A 47 -2.63 -8.09 -4.40
N GLU A 48 -2.15 -8.89 -5.36
CA GLU A 48 -1.68 -10.25 -5.07
C GLU A 48 -0.32 -10.25 -4.35
N GLU A 49 0.58 -9.33 -4.69
CA GLU A 49 1.85 -9.08 -3.96
C GLU A 49 1.54 -8.73 -2.49
N THR A 50 0.68 -7.72 -2.25
CA THR A 50 0.21 -7.28 -0.93
C THR A 50 -0.40 -8.41 -0.11
N ARG A 51 -1.24 -9.27 -0.71
CA ARG A 51 -1.78 -10.45 0.00
C ARG A 51 -0.70 -11.40 0.48
N GLN A 52 0.36 -11.58 -0.30
CA GLN A 52 1.50 -12.42 0.08
C GLN A 52 2.32 -11.74 1.18
N GLN A 53 2.50 -10.41 1.12
CA GLN A 53 3.18 -9.59 2.11
C GLN A 53 2.50 -9.70 3.48
N VAL A 54 1.16 -9.58 3.55
CA VAL A 54 0.37 -9.84 4.78
C VAL A 54 0.76 -11.18 5.43
N GLN A 55 0.87 -12.26 4.62
CA GLN A 55 1.23 -13.58 5.15
C GLN A 55 2.70 -13.65 5.59
N ILE A 56 3.61 -12.99 4.88
CA ILE A 56 5.04 -12.92 5.24
C ILE A 56 5.22 -12.21 6.58
N ILE A 57 4.58 -11.05 6.76
CA ILE A 57 4.67 -10.27 8.00
C ILE A 57 4.02 -11.02 9.17
N ARG A 58 2.88 -11.68 8.93
CA ARG A 58 2.26 -12.55 9.95
C ARG A 58 3.22 -13.63 10.43
N ARG A 59 3.98 -14.27 9.53
CA ARG A 59 4.99 -15.28 9.92
C ARG A 59 6.11 -14.65 10.75
N CYS A 60 6.57 -13.45 10.40
CA CYS A 60 7.56 -12.72 11.19
C CYS A 60 7.08 -12.42 12.61
N ILE A 61 5.82 -12.01 12.78
CA ILE A 61 5.19 -11.76 14.08
C ILE A 61 5.13 -13.05 14.91
N VAL A 62 4.60 -14.14 14.34
CA VAL A 62 4.41 -15.42 15.05
C VAL A 62 5.74 -16.03 15.49
N ARG A 63 6.78 -15.97 14.66
CA ARG A 63 8.11 -16.48 15.00
C ARG A 63 8.72 -15.79 16.23
N ARG A 64 8.33 -14.55 16.50
CA ARG A 64 8.76 -13.74 17.64
C ARG A 64 7.84 -13.88 18.87
N GLY A 65 6.90 -14.82 18.84
CA GLY A 65 5.92 -15.02 19.91
C GLY A 65 4.82 -13.97 19.96
N GLY A 66 4.71 -13.11 18.93
CA GLY A 66 3.63 -12.15 18.80
C GLY A 66 2.38 -12.75 18.16
N ASP A 67 1.29 -11.98 18.21
CA ASP A 67 0.04 -12.27 17.50
C ASP A 67 -0.44 -11.03 16.72
N THR A 68 -1.40 -11.21 15.82
CA THR A 68 -2.03 -10.13 15.05
C THR A 68 -3.34 -9.64 15.67
N SER A 69 -3.68 -10.06 16.89
CA SER A 69 -5.02 -9.92 17.46
C SER A 69 -5.29 -8.53 18.06
N THR A 70 -4.25 -7.77 18.41
CA THR A 70 -4.34 -6.42 18.99
C THR A 70 -4.36 -5.27 17.96
N ILE A 71 -4.50 -5.58 16.67
CA ILE A 71 -4.35 -4.61 15.56
C ILE A 71 -5.55 -3.65 15.39
N LYS A 72 -6.71 -3.94 16.01
CA LYS A 72 -7.97 -3.21 15.75
C LYS A 72 -7.87 -1.69 15.91
N ASP A 73 -7.11 -1.21 16.88
CA ASP A 73 -6.96 0.24 17.16
C ASP A 73 -6.06 0.95 16.13
N LEU A 74 -5.12 0.22 15.52
CA LEU A 74 -4.21 0.78 14.53
C LEU A 74 -4.82 0.80 13.13
N ALA A 75 -5.55 -0.27 12.78
CA ALA A 75 -6.38 -0.30 11.59
C ALA A 75 -7.37 0.88 11.57
N ALA A 76 -7.98 1.22 12.72
CA ALA A 76 -8.86 2.37 12.83
C ALA A 76 -8.16 3.72 12.56
N LYS A 77 -6.89 3.88 12.98
CA LYS A 77 -6.10 5.10 12.71
C LYS A 77 -5.71 5.24 11.23
N PHE A 78 -5.34 4.13 10.59
CA PHE A 78 -5.08 4.11 9.14
C PHE A 78 -6.35 4.32 8.31
N VAL A 79 -7.48 3.75 8.73
CA VAL A 79 -8.80 4.03 8.15
C VAL A 79 -9.15 5.52 8.27
N ALA A 80 -8.86 6.16 9.41
CA ALA A 80 -9.08 7.61 9.56
C ALA A 80 -8.18 8.44 8.62
N MET A 81 -6.93 8.02 8.40
CA MET A 81 -6.03 8.65 7.44
C MET A 81 -6.49 8.47 5.99
N THR A 82 -7.11 7.33 5.68
CA THR A 82 -7.60 6.97 4.33
C THR A 82 -9.04 7.39 4.04
N GLN A 83 -9.86 7.71 5.05
CA GLN A 83 -11.19 8.34 4.86
C GLN A 83 -11.08 9.69 4.13
N GLY A 84 -9.93 10.38 4.21
CA GLY A 84 -9.63 11.55 3.37
C GLY A 84 -9.54 11.23 1.86
N PHE A 85 -9.32 9.97 1.50
CA PHE A 85 -9.21 9.47 0.12
C PHE A 85 -10.46 8.69 -0.37
N GLY A 86 -11.52 8.55 0.44
CA GLY A 86 -12.75 7.84 0.04
C GLY A 86 -14.04 8.67 -0.01
N GLY A 87 -14.05 9.91 0.47
CA GLY A 87 -15.30 10.64 0.76
C GLY A 87 -15.91 11.51 -0.35
N VAL A 88 -15.16 11.95 -1.37
CA VAL A 88 -15.65 12.98 -2.33
C VAL A 88 -14.97 12.87 -3.71
N PHE A 89 -15.24 11.83 -4.50
CA PHE A 89 -14.64 11.69 -5.85
C PHE A 89 -15.67 11.44 -6.93
N ALA A 90 -16.56 12.41 -7.14
CA ALA A 90 -17.28 12.51 -8.41
C ALA A 90 -16.37 13.22 -9.43
N GLY A 91 -16.05 12.55 -10.54
CA GLY A 91 -15.30 13.11 -11.68
C GLY A 91 -13.94 12.45 -11.91
N ASP A 92 -12.96 12.68 -11.04
CA ASP A 92 -11.53 12.41 -11.26
C ASP A 92 -10.96 11.24 -10.43
N GLU A 93 -11.80 10.28 -10.09
CA GLU A 93 -11.50 9.18 -9.17
C GLU A 93 -10.24 8.38 -9.54
N VAL A 94 -9.99 8.14 -10.84
CA VAL A 94 -8.79 7.42 -11.29
C VAL A 94 -7.50 8.18 -11.01
N ILE A 95 -7.52 9.51 -11.11
CA ILE A 95 -6.34 10.35 -10.86
C ILE A 95 -6.02 10.34 -9.38
N LYS A 96 -7.03 10.61 -8.56
CA LYS A 96 -6.86 10.69 -7.12
C LYS A 96 -6.58 9.33 -6.50
N GLY A 97 -7.18 8.26 -7.02
CA GLY A 97 -6.84 6.89 -6.66
C GLY A 97 -5.37 6.57 -6.96
N SER A 98 -4.87 6.95 -8.15
CA SER A 98 -3.47 6.73 -8.53
C SER A 98 -2.49 7.53 -7.66
N MET A 99 -2.84 8.78 -7.31
CA MET A 99 -2.06 9.61 -6.37
C MET A 99 -2.07 9.05 -4.94
N ALA A 100 -3.22 8.56 -4.49
CA ALA A 100 -3.39 7.93 -3.19
C ALA A 100 -2.54 6.67 -3.08
N SER A 101 -2.63 5.77 -4.08
CA SER A 101 -1.79 4.58 -4.17
C SER A 101 -0.31 4.97 -4.10
N TYR A 102 0.16 5.88 -4.96
CA TYR A 102 1.58 6.29 -4.97
C TYR A 102 2.05 6.83 -3.61
N SER A 103 1.22 7.65 -2.96
CA SER A 103 1.55 8.20 -1.65
C SER A 103 1.58 7.13 -0.56
N PHE A 104 0.73 6.11 -0.68
CA PHE A 104 0.70 4.98 0.25
C PHE A 104 1.96 4.12 0.10
N GLU A 105 2.40 3.81 -1.12
CA GLU A 105 3.66 3.08 -1.38
C GLU A 105 4.86 3.72 -0.67
N GLU A 106 4.97 5.05 -0.69
CA GLU A 106 6.06 5.78 -0.02
C GLU A 106 6.01 5.62 1.52
N VAL A 107 4.82 5.47 2.09
CA VAL A 107 4.65 5.14 3.52
C VAL A 107 5.11 3.71 3.79
N GLU A 108 4.80 2.76 2.91
CA GLU A 108 5.22 1.36 3.04
C GLU A 108 6.75 1.23 2.93
N ILE A 109 7.36 1.91 1.94
CA ILE A 109 8.82 2.02 1.77
C ILE A 109 9.49 2.52 3.05
N ALA A 110 8.95 3.60 3.65
CA ALA A 110 9.49 4.15 4.89
C ALA A 110 9.34 3.16 6.06
N SER A 111 8.19 2.50 6.18
CA SER A 111 7.92 1.49 7.21
C SER A 111 8.89 0.30 7.11
N TYR A 112 9.07 -0.25 5.92
CA TYR A 112 9.99 -1.36 5.70
C TYR A 112 11.45 -0.97 5.90
N THR A 113 11.84 0.26 5.55
CA THR A 113 13.17 0.79 5.86
C THR A 113 13.44 0.79 7.38
N VAL A 114 12.46 1.22 8.18
CA VAL A 114 12.56 1.20 9.65
C VAL A 114 12.65 -0.23 10.19
N LEU A 115 11.81 -1.14 9.67
CA LEU A 115 11.80 -2.55 10.09
C LEU A 115 13.10 -3.28 9.76
N ILE A 116 13.72 -3.01 8.60
CA ILE A 116 15.01 -3.57 8.21
C ILE A 116 16.09 -3.15 9.21
N ALA A 117 16.15 -1.86 9.55
CA ALA A 117 17.13 -1.35 10.51
C ALA A 117 16.93 -1.95 11.91
N ALA A 118 15.68 -2.09 12.35
CA ALA A 118 15.35 -2.72 13.62
C ALA A 118 15.71 -4.21 13.67
N ALA A 119 15.42 -4.95 12.59
CA ALA A 119 15.77 -6.36 12.47
C ALA A 119 17.29 -6.57 12.43
N GLU A 120 18.03 -5.69 11.75
CA GLU A 120 19.50 -5.71 11.72
C GLU A 120 20.10 -5.45 13.10
N ALA A 121 19.59 -4.45 13.84
CA ALA A 121 20.03 -4.14 15.20
C ALA A 121 19.84 -5.31 16.19
N LEU A 122 18.84 -6.17 15.94
CA LEU A 122 18.53 -7.35 16.75
C LEU A 122 19.16 -8.65 16.21
N GLY A 123 19.91 -8.59 15.11
CA GLY A 123 20.51 -9.77 14.47
C GLY A 123 19.49 -10.74 13.85
N ASP A 124 18.27 -10.29 13.56
CA ASP A 124 17.24 -11.11 12.95
C ASP A 124 17.29 -11.03 11.42
N HIS A 125 18.16 -11.87 10.86
CA HIS A 125 18.38 -11.97 9.42
C HIS A 125 17.14 -12.41 8.64
N GLU A 126 16.25 -13.19 9.22
CA GLU A 126 15.06 -13.72 8.53
C GLU A 126 13.98 -12.63 8.40
N THR A 127 13.70 -11.86 9.46
CA THR A 127 12.81 -10.68 9.34
C THR A 127 13.42 -9.65 8.39
N ARG A 128 14.72 -9.38 8.50
CA ARG A 128 15.41 -8.45 7.60
C ARG A 128 15.22 -8.86 6.14
N SER A 129 15.53 -10.11 5.78
CA SER A 129 15.41 -10.61 4.41
C SER A 129 13.97 -10.55 3.89
N ALA A 130 13.00 -10.83 4.76
CA ALA A 130 11.58 -10.69 4.43
C ALA A 130 11.23 -9.23 4.12
N CYS A 131 11.61 -8.28 4.98
CA CYS A 131 11.33 -6.86 4.76
C CYS A 131 12.07 -6.29 3.53
N GLU A 132 13.30 -6.73 3.25
CA GLU A 132 14.03 -6.33 2.04
C GLU A 132 13.32 -6.80 0.75
N ALA A 133 12.76 -8.02 0.76
CA ALA A 133 12.01 -8.53 -0.37
C ALA A 133 10.72 -7.74 -0.64
N ILE A 134 10.01 -7.34 0.43
CA ILE A 134 8.80 -6.53 0.32
C ILE A 134 9.15 -5.11 -0.11
N LEU A 135 10.16 -4.48 0.50
CA LEU A 135 10.62 -3.14 0.13
C LEU A 135 10.88 -3.02 -1.38
N ALA A 136 11.52 -4.02 -2.00
CA ALA A 136 11.77 -4.02 -3.43
C ALA A 136 10.49 -4.06 -4.29
N GLN A 137 9.42 -4.68 -3.80
CA GLN A 137 8.11 -4.71 -4.45
C GLN A 137 7.43 -3.34 -4.37
N GLU A 138 7.45 -2.71 -3.19
CA GLU A 138 6.87 -1.38 -2.96
C GLU A 138 7.62 -0.29 -3.76
N GLU A 139 8.95 -0.34 -3.78
CA GLU A 139 9.77 0.55 -4.61
C GLU A 139 9.44 0.41 -6.10
N ASN A 140 9.22 -0.83 -6.57
CA ASN A 140 8.82 -1.07 -7.95
C ASN A 140 7.43 -0.49 -8.26
N MET A 141 6.48 -0.63 -7.33
CA MET A 141 5.14 -0.10 -7.48
C MET A 141 5.12 1.42 -7.47
N ALA A 142 5.78 2.04 -6.49
CA ALA A 142 5.95 3.48 -6.38
C ALA A 142 6.57 4.07 -7.66
N GLN A 143 7.67 3.46 -8.15
CA GLN A 143 8.34 3.88 -9.37
C GLN A 143 7.41 3.77 -10.58
N TRP A 144 6.68 2.65 -10.69
CA TRP A 144 5.76 2.44 -11.80
C TRP A 144 4.64 3.48 -11.80
N LEU A 145 3.99 3.70 -10.66
CA LEU A 145 2.91 4.70 -10.54
C LEU A 145 3.43 6.08 -10.88
N ARG A 146 4.56 6.50 -10.29
CA ARG A 146 5.16 7.81 -10.55
C ARG A 146 5.45 8.03 -12.03
N ALA A 147 5.93 7.00 -12.74
CA ALA A 147 6.23 7.09 -14.16
C ALA A 147 4.95 7.19 -15.04
N HIS A 148 3.85 6.55 -14.64
CA HIS A 148 2.62 6.50 -15.44
C HIS A 148 1.59 7.58 -15.07
N LEU A 149 1.73 8.25 -13.92
CA LEU A 149 0.84 9.35 -13.52
C LEU A 149 0.61 10.40 -14.63
N PRO A 150 1.64 10.93 -15.33
CA PRO A 150 1.43 11.91 -16.41
C PRO A 150 0.59 11.38 -17.57
N GLU A 151 0.79 10.10 -17.93
CA GLU A 151 0.02 9.46 -18.99
C GLU A 151 -1.43 9.27 -18.58
N ILE A 152 -1.67 8.72 -17.38
CA ILE A 152 -3.02 8.53 -16.82
C ILE A 152 -3.77 9.86 -16.79
N THR A 153 -3.12 10.95 -16.34
CA THR A 153 -3.70 12.30 -16.36
C THR A 153 -4.05 12.77 -17.77
N THR A 154 -3.15 12.59 -18.73
CA THR A 154 -3.39 13.03 -20.11
C THR A 154 -4.52 12.24 -20.76
N GLN A 155 -4.60 10.93 -20.51
CA GLN A 155 -5.69 10.07 -20.98
C GLN A 155 -7.03 10.49 -20.36
N TYR A 156 -7.06 10.79 -19.06
CA TYR A 156 -8.25 11.29 -18.37
C TYR A 156 -8.78 12.58 -19.00
N LEU A 157 -7.93 13.59 -19.17
CA LEU A 157 -8.33 14.88 -19.74
C LEU A 157 -8.85 14.75 -21.18
N ARG A 158 -8.24 13.88 -22.00
CA ARG A 158 -8.73 13.62 -23.37
C ARG A 158 -10.14 13.01 -23.35
N ARG A 159 -10.40 12.08 -22.44
CA ARG A 159 -11.71 11.43 -22.32
C ARG A 159 -12.79 12.37 -21.82
N GLU A 160 -12.45 13.23 -20.85
CA GLU A 160 -13.36 14.27 -20.36
C GLU A 160 -13.74 15.25 -21.48
N ALA A 161 -12.78 15.65 -22.32
CA ALA A 161 -13.06 16.51 -23.48
C ALA A 161 -13.99 15.83 -24.51
N MET A 162 -13.78 14.56 -24.85
CA MET A 162 -14.65 13.83 -25.79
C MET A 162 -16.08 13.67 -25.25
N HIS A 163 -16.24 13.38 -23.95
CA HIS A 163 -17.57 13.30 -23.34
C HIS A 163 -18.34 14.62 -23.36
N LEU A 164 -17.64 15.76 -23.26
CA LEU A 164 -18.26 17.08 -23.41
C LEU A 164 -18.71 17.31 -24.86
N GLU A 165 -17.92 16.91 -25.85
CA GLU A 165 -18.29 17.06 -27.28
C GLU A 165 -19.50 16.19 -27.68
N GLU A 166 -19.67 15.00 -27.10
CA GLU A 166 -20.80 14.10 -27.39
C GLU A 166 -22.14 14.56 -26.77
N GLN A 167 -22.10 15.48 -25.80
CA GLN A 167 -23.29 16.02 -25.14
C GLN A 167 -23.85 17.30 -25.79
N HIS A 168 -23.15 17.82 -26.81
CA HIS A 168 -23.48 19.04 -27.57
C HIS A 168 -23.90 18.73 -29.00
#